data_AF-A0A7W7YAQ2-F1
#
_entry.id   AF-A0A7W7YAQ2-F1
#
_cell.length_a   1.000
_cell.length_b   1.000
_cell.length_c   1.000
_cell.angle_alpha   90.00
_cell.angle_beta   90.00
_cell.angle_gamma   90.00
#
_symmetry.space_group_name_H-M   'P 1'
#
loop_
_entity.id
_entity.type
_entity.pdbx_description
1 polymer ?
#
loop_
_entity_poly.entity_id
_entity_poly.type
_entity_poly.pdbx_seq_one_letter_code
_entity_poly.pdbx_strand_id
1 'polypeptide(L)'
;MPSRAFFSILLCTLSLVITGCETASLSPQQAAAMEARRRQIAMEPRGDYYIGRRFYINHTHFWGYLRSPGQSWESSKLVIMNERYQKIPYRLPESPTDGGYAYGDDHNTEYTIWGRYTGRRVFDPNSNLVLPEFELRRWEVRNESPGWLFKPNEKFNGSQLFRAEPGTTP
;
A
#
# COMPACT_ATOMS: atom_id res chain seq x y z
N MET A 1 29.09 -28.89 -43.45
CA MET A 1 27.76 -28.76 -42.80
C MET A 1 27.98 -28.59 -41.30
N PRO A 2 27.96 -27.36 -40.75
CA PRO A 2 28.14 -27.16 -39.32
C PRO A 2 26.90 -27.63 -38.57
N SER A 3 27.14 -28.36 -37.49
CA SER A 3 26.16 -29.08 -36.68
C SER A 3 25.10 -28.14 -36.09
N ARG A 4 23.84 -28.37 -36.44
CA ARG A 4 22.64 -27.72 -35.90
C ARG A 4 22.55 -27.79 -34.36
N ALA A 5 23.29 -28.71 -33.72
CA ALA A 5 23.25 -28.89 -32.27
C ALA A 5 23.99 -27.80 -31.49
N PHE A 6 25.04 -27.19 -32.06
CA PHE A 6 25.80 -26.14 -31.37
C PHE A 6 25.03 -24.82 -31.26
N PHE A 7 24.15 -24.55 -32.22
CA PHE A 7 23.35 -23.32 -32.25
C PHE A 7 22.23 -23.35 -31.19
N SER A 8 21.67 -24.53 -30.89
CA SER A 8 20.62 -24.68 -29.88
C SER A 8 21.14 -24.61 -28.44
N ILE A 9 22.36 -25.08 -28.16
CA ILE A 9 22.94 -25.02 -26.81
C ILE A 9 23.35 -23.57 -26.46
N LEU A 10 23.82 -22.79 -27.45
CA LEU A 10 24.17 -21.38 -27.27
C LEU A 10 22.94 -20.48 -27.03
N LEU A 11 21.77 -20.87 -27.56
CA LEU A 11 20.52 -20.11 -27.38
C LEU A 11 19.89 -20.30 -25.98
N CYS A 12 20.08 -21.47 -25.36
CA CYS A 12 19.57 -21.76 -24.01
C CYS A 12 20.41 -21.14 -22.89
N THR A 13 21.71 -20.91 -23.10
CA THR A 13 22.55 -20.23 -22.10
C THR A 13 22.36 -18.70 -22.09
N LEU A 14 21.95 -18.11 -23.22
CA LEU A 14 21.68 -16.67 -23.32
C LEU A 14 20.35 -16.27 -22.65
N SER A 15 19.38 -17.20 -22.53
CA SER A 15 18.09 -16.94 -21.89
C SER A 15 18.13 -16.92 -20.36
N LEU A 16 19.23 -17.40 -19.75
CA LEU A 16 19.47 -17.34 -18.30
C LEU A 16 20.00 -15.99 -17.81
N VAL A 17 20.33 -15.05 -18.72
CA VAL A 17 20.95 -13.76 -18.37
C VAL A 17 19.96 -12.59 -18.39
N ILE A 18 18.70 -12.81 -18.81
CA ILE A 18 17.71 -11.72 -18.98
C ILE A 18 16.62 -11.73 -17.89
N THR A 19 16.94 -12.15 -16.66
CA THR A 19 16.16 -11.73 -15.48
C THR A 19 16.68 -10.39 -14.97
N GLY A 20 16.62 -9.37 -15.82
CA GLY A 20 16.73 -7.98 -15.38
C GLY A 20 15.39 -7.55 -14.80
N CYS A 21 15.18 -7.75 -13.48
CA CYS A 21 14.16 -6.97 -12.80
C CYS A 21 14.54 -5.50 -12.97
N GLU A 22 13.69 -4.72 -13.64
CA GLU A 22 13.80 -3.27 -13.64
C GLU A 22 13.62 -2.75 -12.21
N THR A 23 14.71 -2.71 -11.45
CA THR A 23 14.82 -1.84 -10.29
C THR A 23 15.22 -0.48 -10.83
N ALA A 24 14.29 0.48 -10.73
CA ALA A 24 14.64 1.90 -10.68
C ALA A 24 15.90 2.08 -9.81
N SER A 25 16.75 3.05 -10.13
CA SER A 25 18.08 3.28 -9.54
C SER A 25 18.08 3.41 -8.01
N LEU A 26 17.97 2.27 -7.34
CA LEU A 26 18.04 2.12 -5.89
C LEU A 26 19.49 1.87 -5.50
N SER A 27 19.91 2.46 -4.39
CA SER A 27 21.20 2.07 -3.80
C SER A 27 21.14 0.59 -3.37
N PRO A 28 22.29 -0.11 -3.30
CA PRO A 28 22.34 -1.49 -2.82
C PRO A 28 21.63 -1.68 -1.46
N GLN A 29 21.74 -0.69 -0.57
CA GLN A 29 21.07 -0.68 0.72
C GLN A 29 19.54 -0.60 0.59
N GLN A 30 19.02 0.21 -0.32
CA GLN A 30 17.59 0.33 -0.57
C GLN A 30 17.01 -0.95 -1.19
N ALA A 31 17.75 -1.57 -2.12
CA ALA A 31 17.35 -2.86 -2.69
C ALA A 31 17.29 -3.96 -1.63
N ALA A 32 18.28 -4.03 -0.74
CA ALA A 32 18.28 -4.95 0.39
C ALA A 32 17.09 -4.72 1.34
N ALA A 33 16.75 -3.46 1.62
CA ALA A 33 15.59 -3.12 2.46
C ALA A 33 14.26 -3.54 1.82
N MET A 34 14.10 -3.35 0.50
CA MET A 34 12.91 -3.81 -0.21
C MET A 34 12.77 -5.33 -0.20
N GLU A 35 13.86 -6.05 -0.42
CA GLU A 35 13.88 -7.51 -0.40
C GLU A 35 13.61 -8.06 1.01
N ALA A 36 14.18 -7.46 2.05
CA ALA A 36 13.90 -7.82 3.44
C ALA A 36 12.40 -7.65 3.76
N ARG A 37 11.79 -6.53 3.35
CA ARG A 37 10.35 -6.33 3.53
C ARG A 37 9.52 -7.33 2.73
N ARG A 38 9.89 -7.64 1.48
CA ARG A 38 9.19 -8.64 0.66
C ARG A 38 9.16 -9.99 1.37
N ARG A 39 10.29 -10.41 1.96
CA ARG A 39 10.35 -11.65 2.76
C ARG A 39 9.47 -11.59 4.00
N GLN A 40 9.50 -10.48 4.74
CA GLN A 40 8.61 -10.29 5.90
C GLN A 40 7.14 -10.40 5.52
N ILE A 41 6.73 -9.73 4.43
CA ILE A 41 5.36 -9.79 3.91
C ILE A 41 5.00 -11.23 3.52
N ALA A 42 5.89 -11.95 2.84
CA ALA A 42 5.65 -13.33 2.42
C ALA A 42 5.45 -14.30 3.60
N MET A 43 6.01 -13.99 4.77
CA MET A 43 5.87 -14.78 6.01
C MET A 43 4.63 -14.40 6.83
N GLU A 44 3.84 -13.42 6.41
CA GLU A 44 2.62 -13.04 7.12
C GLU A 44 1.62 -14.20 7.14
N PRO A 45 1.05 -14.54 8.30
CA PRO A 45 -0.02 -15.53 8.37
C PRO A 45 -1.15 -15.17 7.41
N ARG A 46 -1.67 -16.15 6.69
CA ARG A 46 -2.88 -15.93 5.87
C ARG A 46 -4.10 -15.94 6.77
N GLY A 47 -5.12 -15.15 6.42
CA GLY A 47 -6.36 -15.09 7.18
C GLY A 47 -7.37 -14.13 6.57
N ASP A 48 -8.55 -14.08 7.19
CA ASP A 48 -9.63 -13.17 6.83
C ASP A 48 -9.44 -11.82 7.53
N TYR A 49 -8.38 -11.13 7.13
CA TYR A 49 -8.06 -9.78 7.58
C TYR A 49 -7.25 -9.08 6.49
N TYR A 50 -7.11 -7.78 6.66
CA TYR A 50 -6.33 -6.90 5.81
C TYR A 50 -5.23 -6.24 6.63
N ILE A 51 -4.17 -5.86 5.95
CA ILE A 51 -3.13 -5.01 6.51
C ILE A 51 -3.33 -3.63 5.91
N GLY A 52 -3.61 -2.67 6.79
CA GLY A 52 -3.87 -1.30 6.41
C GLY A 52 -2.71 -0.39 6.77
N ARG A 53 -2.45 0.61 5.92
CA ARG A 53 -1.56 1.71 6.26
C ARG A 53 -2.31 3.01 6.13
N ARG A 54 -2.36 3.76 7.22
CA ARG A 54 -2.97 5.09 7.23
C ARG A 54 -2.25 5.97 6.22
N PHE A 55 -3.00 6.58 5.32
CA PHE A 55 -2.48 7.59 4.42
C PHE A 55 -3.41 8.78 4.47
N TYR A 56 -2.93 9.85 5.10
CA TYR A 56 -3.71 11.06 5.34
C TYR A 56 -3.18 12.20 4.50
N ILE A 57 -4.02 12.78 3.65
CA ILE A 57 -3.84 14.09 3.03
C ILE A 57 -4.93 15.00 3.58
N ASN A 58 -4.56 16.24 3.90
CA ASN A 58 -5.49 17.21 4.46
C ASN A 58 -6.76 17.36 3.59
N HIS A 59 -7.93 17.42 4.24
CA HIS A 59 -9.25 17.51 3.63
C HIS A 59 -9.71 16.32 2.76
N THR A 60 -8.92 15.25 2.59
CA THR A 60 -9.38 14.07 1.83
C THR A 60 -10.17 13.10 2.70
N HIS A 61 -11.13 12.39 2.09
CA HIS A 61 -12.00 11.46 2.82
C HIS A 61 -11.55 10.00 2.72
N PHE A 62 -10.59 9.68 1.85
CA PHE A 62 -9.99 8.36 1.86
C PHE A 62 -9.23 8.13 3.17
N TRP A 63 -9.20 6.87 3.60
CA TRP A 63 -8.56 6.50 4.85
C TRP A 63 -7.08 6.09 4.64
N GLY A 64 -6.80 5.36 3.57
CA GLY A 64 -5.46 4.83 3.33
C GLY A 64 -5.49 3.57 2.50
N TYR A 65 -4.40 2.83 2.56
CA TYR A 65 -4.18 1.66 1.70
C TYR A 65 -4.50 0.38 2.44
N LEU A 66 -5.21 -0.54 1.79
CA LEU A 66 -5.44 -1.90 2.27
C LEU A 66 -4.84 -2.93 1.31
N ARG A 67 -4.20 -3.95 1.87
CA ARG A 67 -3.76 -5.16 1.15
C ARG A 67 -4.13 -6.41 1.93
N SER A 68 -4.22 -7.54 1.23
CA SER A 68 -4.34 -8.83 1.92
C SER A 68 -2.96 -9.26 2.47
N PRO A 69 -2.91 -10.12 3.51
CA PRO A 69 -1.67 -10.70 4.00
C PRO A 69 -0.87 -11.39 2.89
N GLY A 70 0.44 -11.20 2.87
CA GLY A 70 1.31 -11.74 1.81
C GLY A 70 1.28 -10.97 0.48
N GLN A 71 0.36 -10.01 0.30
CA GLN A 71 0.38 -9.13 -0.88
C GLN A 71 1.34 -7.96 -0.68
N SER A 72 1.92 -7.46 -1.77
CA SER A 72 2.75 -6.26 -1.78
C SER A 72 1.92 -5.00 -1.49
N TRP A 73 2.56 -3.96 -0.97
CA TRP A 73 1.96 -2.62 -0.93
C TRP A 73 1.66 -2.09 -2.35
N GLU A 74 2.41 -2.52 -3.36
CA GLU A 74 2.12 -2.14 -4.75
C GLU A 74 0.77 -2.64 -5.26
N SER A 75 0.24 -3.73 -4.71
CA SER A 75 -1.11 -4.22 -5.05
C SER A 75 -2.18 -3.80 -4.05
N SER A 76 -1.84 -2.93 -3.09
CA SER A 76 -2.81 -2.37 -2.16
C SER A 76 -3.79 -1.44 -2.88
N LYS A 77 -4.96 -1.21 -2.27
CA LYS A 77 -5.99 -0.32 -2.79
C LYS A 77 -6.16 0.86 -1.84
N LEU A 78 -6.23 2.07 -2.37
CA LEU A 78 -6.70 3.24 -1.63
C LEU A 78 -8.21 3.09 -1.37
N VAL A 79 -8.65 3.23 -0.12
CA VAL A 79 -10.06 2.96 0.27
C VAL A 79 -10.70 4.12 1.02
N ILE A 80 -12.03 4.20 0.92
CA ILE A 80 -12.88 4.94 1.83
C ILE A 80 -13.46 3.96 2.85
N MET A 81 -13.32 4.27 4.14
CA MET A 81 -13.82 3.43 5.22
C MET A 81 -15.29 3.74 5.51
N ASN A 82 -16.13 2.73 5.45
CA ASN A 82 -17.50 2.79 5.95
C ASN A 82 -17.50 2.46 7.44
N GLU A 83 -17.78 3.50 8.24
CA GLU A 83 -17.76 3.47 9.70
C GLU A 83 -19.10 3.06 10.36
N ARG A 84 -19.99 2.38 9.62
CA ARG A 84 -21.33 2.01 10.13
C ARG A 84 -21.28 1.15 11.39
N TYR A 85 -20.28 0.26 11.48
CA TYR A 85 -20.17 -0.70 12.59
C TYR A 85 -19.00 -0.42 13.53
N GLN A 86 -17.93 0.16 13.02
CA GLN A 86 -16.73 0.49 13.79
C GLN A 86 -16.17 1.81 13.28
N LYS A 87 -15.80 2.69 14.21
CA LYS A 87 -15.08 3.93 13.89
C LYS A 87 -13.64 3.63 13.49
N ILE A 88 -13.10 4.38 12.53
CA ILE A 88 -11.69 4.28 12.15
C ILE A 88 -10.76 4.61 13.33
N PRO A 89 -9.51 4.10 13.32
CA PRO A 89 -8.49 4.55 14.27
C PRO A 89 -8.34 6.08 14.21
N TYR A 90 -8.05 6.70 15.36
CA TYR A 90 -7.82 8.14 15.45
C TYR A 90 -8.93 8.98 14.79
N ARG A 91 -10.19 8.58 15.00
CA ARG A 91 -11.40 9.36 14.63
C ARG A 91 -11.55 10.59 15.53
N LEU A 92 -10.60 11.51 15.43
CA LEU A 92 -10.50 12.75 16.18
C LEU A 92 -11.09 13.94 15.38
N PRO A 93 -11.27 15.12 16.00
CA PRO A 93 -11.58 16.34 15.27
C PRO A 93 -10.49 16.72 14.26
N GLU A 94 -10.86 17.27 13.11
CA GLU A 94 -9.89 17.79 12.12
C GLU A 94 -9.15 19.04 12.62
N SER A 95 -9.76 19.81 13.53
CA SER A 95 -9.20 21.01 14.11
C SER A 95 -9.45 21.03 15.62
N PRO A 96 -8.59 20.36 16.42
CA PRO A 96 -8.71 20.37 17.87
C PRO A 96 -8.46 21.79 18.41
N THR A 97 -9.27 22.22 19.38
CA THR A 97 -9.22 23.59 19.95
C THR A 97 -8.08 23.78 20.96
N ASP A 98 -7.54 22.69 21.50
CA ASP A 98 -6.54 22.65 22.56
C ASP A 98 -5.11 22.35 22.05
N GLY A 99 -4.93 22.25 20.72
CA GLY A 99 -3.66 21.85 20.12
C GLY A 99 -3.30 20.38 20.34
N GLY A 100 -4.26 19.56 20.78
CA GLY A 100 -4.10 18.12 20.92
C GLY A 100 -4.04 17.39 19.57
N TYR A 101 -4.14 16.05 19.64
CA TYR A 101 -4.11 15.22 18.44
C TYR A 101 -5.28 15.52 17.50
N ALA A 102 -4.99 15.59 16.21
CA ALA A 102 -5.94 15.83 15.14
C ALA A 102 -6.24 14.56 14.34
N TYR A 103 -7.30 14.63 13.54
CA TYR A 103 -7.61 13.61 12.56
C TYR A 103 -6.44 13.37 11.60
N GLY A 104 -5.96 12.12 11.53
CA GLY A 104 -4.85 11.74 10.66
C GLY A 104 -3.45 11.91 11.25
N ASP A 105 -3.33 12.25 12.54
CA ASP A 105 -2.05 12.25 13.27
C ASP A 105 -1.42 10.86 13.36
N ASP A 106 -2.20 9.82 13.12
CA ASP A 106 -1.75 8.44 12.97
C ASP A 106 -1.18 8.14 11.57
N HIS A 107 -0.82 9.17 10.78
CA HIS A 107 -0.29 9.01 9.44
C HIS A 107 0.82 7.96 9.39
N ASN A 108 0.73 7.06 8.39
CA ASN A 108 1.66 5.97 8.15
C ASN A 108 1.67 4.84 9.21
N THR A 109 0.82 4.89 10.24
CA THR A 109 0.60 3.75 11.16
C THR A 109 0.07 2.54 10.40
N GLU A 110 0.60 1.35 10.72
CA GLU A 110 0.13 0.07 10.19
C GLU A 110 -0.88 -0.58 11.15
N TYR A 111 -1.95 -1.10 10.58
CA TYR A 111 -3.05 -1.74 11.28
C TYR A 111 -3.35 -3.12 10.73
N THR A 112 -3.77 -4.02 11.60
CA THR A 112 -4.54 -5.21 11.22
C THR A 112 -6.01 -4.82 11.19
N ILE A 113 -6.73 -5.13 10.11
CA ILE A 113 -8.09 -4.65 9.85
C ILE A 113 -9.00 -5.82 9.47
N TRP A 114 -10.17 -5.88 10.07
CA TRP A 114 -11.22 -6.85 9.71
C TRP A 114 -12.42 -6.12 9.14
N GLY A 115 -13.02 -6.71 8.11
CA GLY A 115 -14.11 -6.10 7.37
C GLY A 115 -14.25 -6.71 5.99
N ARG A 116 -14.98 -6.02 5.11
CA ARG A 116 -15.10 -6.45 3.71
C ARG A 116 -15.27 -5.27 2.78
N TYR A 117 -14.85 -5.45 1.52
CA TYR A 117 -15.27 -4.57 0.44
C TYR A 117 -16.77 -4.74 0.20
N THR A 118 -17.50 -3.63 0.10
CA THR A 118 -18.95 -3.65 -0.10
C THR A 118 -19.34 -3.85 -1.56
N GLY A 119 -18.39 -3.71 -2.48
CA GLY A 119 -18.61 -3.64 -3.93
C GLY A 119 -19.04 -2.25 -4.42
N ARG A 120 -19.36 -1.33 -3.51
CA ARG A 120 -19.67 0.06 -3.85
C ARG A 120 -18.40 0.86 -4.08
N ARG A 121 -18.55 1.93 -4.86
CA ARG A 121 -17.53 2.94 -5.05
C ARG A 121 -18.05 4.29 -4.58
N VAL A 122 -17.19 5.09 -3.97
CA VAL A 122 -17.54 6.37 -3.34
C VAL A 122 -16.64 7.46 -3.90
N PHE A 123 -17.25 8.57 -4.30
CA PHE A 123 -16.53 9.74 -4.78
C PHE A 123 -16.06 10.59 -3.61
N ASP A 124 -14.77 10.93 -3.59
CA ASP A 124 -14.19 11.94 -2.71
C ASP A 124 -13.90 13.21 -3.53
N PRO A 125 -14.65 14.30 -3.32
CA PRO A 125 -14.52 15.51 -4.13
C PRO A 125 -13.15 16.19 -3.96
N ASN A 126 -12.50 16.07 -2.80
CA ASN A 126 -11.26 16.77 -2.50
C ASN A 126 -10.04 16.11 -3.15
N SER A 127 -10.07 14.79 -3.35
CA SER A 127 -9.06 14.08 -4.15
C SER A 127 -9.45 13.91 -5.63
N ASN A 128 -10.73 14.14 -5.97
CA ASN A 128 -11.32 13.85 -7.27
C ASN A 128 -11.19 12.36 -7.66
N LEU A 129 -11.39 11.45 -6.70
CA LEU A 129 -11.27 10.01 -6.90
C LEU A 129 -12.57 9.27 -6.54
N VAL A 130 -12.87 8.23 -7.29
CA VAL A 130 -13.94 7.25 -7.06
C VAL A 130 -13.31 5.97 -6.52
N LEU A 131 -13.35 5.78 -5.21
CA LEU A 131 -12.60 4.75 -4.50
C LEU A 131 -13.50 3.61 -4.01
N PRO A 132 -12.97 2.37 -3.87
CA PRO A 132 -13.72 1.28 -3.27
C PRO A 132 -14.07 1.57 -1.80
N GLU A 133 -15.31 1.25 -1.43
CA GLU A 133 -15.78 1.31 -0.05
C GLU A 133 -15.41 0.03 0.71
N PHE A 134 -14.82 0.19 1.90
CA PHE A 134 -14.49 -0.90 2.81
C PHE A 134 -15.29 -0.78 4.11
N GLU A 135 -16.11 -1.77 4.43
CA GLU A 135 -16.88 -1.81 5.68
C GLU A 135 -15.99 -2.29 6.83
N LEU A 136 -15.67 -1.38 7.75
CA LEU A 136 -14.82 -1.65 8.89
C LEU A 136 -15.59 -2.36 10.01
N ARG A 137 -14.99 -3.43 10.56
CA ARG A 137 -15.55 -4.23 11.65
C ARG A 137 -14.68 -4.25 12.90
N ARG A 138 -13.36 -4.26 12.72
CA ARG A 138 -12.37 -4.21 13.81
C ARG A 138 -11.06 -3.70 13.26
N TRP A 139 -10.25 -3.11 14.11
CA TRP A 139 -8.86 -2.79 13.81
C TRP A 139 -7.99 -2.95 15.06
N GLU A 140 -6.70 -3.20 14.84
CA GLU A 140 -5.66 -3.24 15.87
C GLU A 140 -4.40 -2.58 15.33
N VAL A 141 -3.71 -1.79 16.16
CA VAL A 141 -2.41 -1.23 15.81
C VAL A 141 -1.40 -2.37 15.69
N ARG A 142 -0.68 -2.42 14.56
CA ARG A 142 0.35 -3.41 14.29
C ARG A 142 1.75 -2.82 14.42
N ASN A 143 1.95 -1.60 13.91
CA ASN A 143 3.23 -0.90 13.98
C ASN A 143 3.01 0.61 13.78
N GLU A 144 3.38 1.42 14.76
CA GLU A 144 3.28 2.89 14.73
C GLU A 144 4.34 3.55 13.83
N SER A 145 5.40 2.84 13.46
CA SER A 145 6.51 3.37 12.66
C SER A 145 7.03 2.34 11.65
N PRO A 146 6.23 1.95 10.64
CA PRO A 146 6.60 0.88 9.72
C PRO A 146 7.57 1.29 8.60
N GLY A 147 8.07 2.53 8.63
CA GLY A 147 8.94 3.12 7.61
C GLY A 147 8.17 3.53 6.36
N TRP A 148 8.82 3.51 5.20
CA TRP A 148 8.19 3.80 3.90
C TRP A 148 6.98 2.91 3.61
N LEU A 149 6.06 3.32 2.76
CA LEU A 149 4.88 2.61 2.25
C LEU A 149 5.22 1.81 0.97
N PHE A 150 5.64 2.48 -0.11
CA PHE A 150 5.90 1.83 -1.41
C PHE A 150 7.39 1.61 -1.69
N LYS A 151 8.23 2.62 -1.43
CA LYS A 151 9.67 2.55 -1.70
C LYS A 151 10.53 3.36 -0.73
N PRO A 152 11.78 2.94 -0.44
CA PRO A 152 12.63 3.60 0.57
C PRO A 152 12.97 5.08 0.36
N ASN A 153 12.86 5.59 -0.86
CA ASN A 153 13.22 6.97 -1.21
C ASN A 153 12.00 7.89 -1.34
N GLU A 154 10.80 7.42 -1.01
CA GLU A 154 9.62 8.27 -1.01
C GLU A 154 9.69 9.32 0.10
N LYS A 155 9.09 10.49 -0.16
CA LYS A 155 9.02 11.60 0.79
C LYS A 155 7.60 12.13 0.80
N PHE A 156 6.90 11.94 1.91
CA PHE A 156 5.56 12.49 2.06
C PHE A 156 5.64 13.96 2.47
N ASN A 157 4.87 14.81 1.78
CA ASN A 157 4.79 16.25 2.04
C ASN A 157 3.43 16.68 2.61
N GLY A 158 2.52 15.74 2.89
CA GLY A 158 1.18 16.05 3.40
C GLY A 158 0.12 16.31 2.33
N SER A 159 0.48 16.45 1.05
CA SER A 159 -0.42 17.03 0.04
C SER A 159 -0.63 16.21 -1.23
N GLN A 160 0.13 15.14 -1.45
CA GLN A 160 0.02 14.35 -2.69
C GLN A 160 0.11 12.84 -2.46
N LEU A 161 -0.57 12.08 -3.32
CA LEU A 161 -0.40 10.63 -3.39
C LEU A 161 1.00 10.29 -3.90
N PHE A 162 1.54 9.16 -3.46
CA PHE A 162 2.83 8.66 -3.97
C PHE A 162 2.76 8.06 -5.37
N ARG A 163 1.56 7.72 -5.83
CA ARG A 163 1.30 7.14 -7.15
C ARG A 163 -0.11 7.47 -7.62
N ALA A 164 -0.34 7.31 -8.92
CA ALA A 164 -1.68 7.33 -9.47
C ALA A 164 -2.44 6.05 -9.08
N GLU A 165 -3.76 6.14 -8.95
CA GLU A 165 -4.64 5.01 -8.66
C GLU A 165 -5.49 4.70 -9.91
N PRO A 166 -5.07 3.76 -10.78
CA PRO A 166 -5.73 3.53 -12.06
C PRO A 166 -7.21 3.16 -11.94
N GLY A 167 -8.02 3.72 -12.83
CA GLY A 167 -9.46 3.46 -12.87
C GLY A 167 -10.25 4.07 -11.71
N THR A 168 -9.67 5.03 -10.98
CA THR A 168 -10.34 5.78 -9.90
C THR A 168 -10.71 7.21 -10.29
N THR A 169 -10.28 7.70 -11.46
CA THR A 169 -10.78 8.97 -12.00
C THR A 169 -12.25 8.81 -12.42
N PRO A 170 -13.13 9.79 -12.11
CA PRO A 170 -14.53 9.80 -12.54
C PRO A 170 -14.72 9.69 -14.05
#